data_AF-A0A662NSC4-F1
#
_entry.id   AF-A0A662NSC4-F1
#
_cell.length_a   1.000
_cell.length_b   1.000
_cell.length_c   1.000
_cell.angle_alpha   90.00
_cell.angle_beta   90.00
_cell.angle_gamma   90.00
#
_symmetry.space_group_name_H-M   'P 1'
#
loop_
_entity.id
_entity.type
_entity.pdbx_description
1 polymer ?
#
loop_
_entity_poly.entity_id
_entity_poly.type
_entity_poly.pdbx_seq_one_letter_code
_entity_poly.pdbx_strand_id
1 'polypeptide(L)'
;MKMKIEDHIAFTANHKNWKVGDKLLAMEEHEIAHFLASVSNTVTLKIPEYLTEVMNVAGIMSLAEEIEKKEVWEILKTLKSPGTSRKLNPMIFEEDKKLKKLLLDVAKALLTREALSKKFSVSYPEDPITDLRTTLIYHDEHINFTAKHGSWIVVKRVIIDDKTPMADVARILASINETAVSKIPLYAEIDLRGIEQWFGDIKKAKSETEIKTLIDKLLHIPIEHYAPKEFAEHGKLYALRTALQKIGLSIDIPSKSLEKYLEKV
;
A
#
# COMPACT_ATOMS: atom_id res chain seq x y z
N MET A 1 24.00 -35.75 -0.61
CA MET A 1 22.89 -34.84 -1.00
C MET A 1 23.26 -33.45 -0.50
N LYS A 2 23.64 -32.48 -1.34
CA LYS A 2 22.81 -31.56 -2.14
C LYS A 2 21.69 -30.85 -1.32
N MET A 3 21.95 -29.57 -1.04
CA MET A 3 21.12 -28.42 -0.59
C MET A 3 20.02 -28.63 0.47
N LYS A 4 20.14 -27.91 1.61
CA LYS A 4 19.01 -27.31 2.33
C LYS A 4 19.22 -25.79 2.35
N ILE A 5 18.55 -25.04 1.47
CA ILE A 5 18.31 -23.60 1.68
C ILE A 5 16.83 -23.46 2.00
N GLU A 6 16.48 -23.53 3.28
CA GLU A 6 15.18 -23.14 3.87
C GLU A 6 15.56 -22.68 5.28
N ASP A 7 15.47 -21.41 5.66
CA ASP A 7 14.28 -20.55 5.68
C ASP A 7 14.42 -19.22 4.90
N HIS A 8 13.31 -18.64 4.44
CA HIS A 8 13.35 -17.30 3.85
C HIS A 8 12.08 -16.47 4.06
N ILE A 9 12.27 -15.26 4.57
CA ILE A 9 11.54 -14.05 4.18
C ILE A 9 12.61 -12.96 4.20
N ALA A 10 12.84 -12.30 3.07
CA ALA A 10 13.85 -11.27 2.92
C ALA A 10 13.36 -10.18 1.96
N PHE A 11 13.78 -8.96 2.22
CA PHE A 11 13.56 -7.81 1.34
C PHE A 11 14.88 -7.09 1.15
N THR A 12 15.26 -6.80 -0.09
CA THR A 12 16.41 -5.96 -0.41
C THR A 12 16.05 -5.01 -1.54
N ALA A 13 16.53 -3.77 -1.45
CA ALA A 13 16.47 -2.79 -2.51
C ALA A 13 17.82 -2.10 -2.64
N ASN A 14 18.28 -1.96 -3.88
CA ASN A 14 19.50 -1.26 -4.24
C ASN A 14 19.21 -0.46 -5.51
N HIS A 15 19.02 0.85 -5.39
CA HIS A 15 18.82 1.72 -6.54
C HIS A 15 19.27 3.14 -6.18
N LYS A 16 20.30 3.63 -6.87
CA LYS A 16 20.96 4.91 -6.63
C LYS A 16 21.38 5.03 -5.16
N ASN A 17 20.88 6.05 -4.46
CA ASN A 17 21.17 6.29 -3.04
C ASN A 17 20.27 5.48 -2.09
N TRP A 18 19.31 4.72 -2.60
CA TRP A 18 18.43 3.89 -1.78
C TRP A 18 18.97 2.46 -1.71
N LYS A 19 19.64 2.15 -0.60
CA LYS A 19 20.22 0.84 -0.33
C LYS A 19 19.77 0.34 1.04
N VAL A 20 18.79 -0.55 1.05
CA VAL A 20 18.17 -1.09 2.26
C VAL A 20 17.97 -2.59 2.13
N GLY A 21 17.88 -3.28 3.25
CA GLY A 21 17.45 -4.67 3.21
C GLY A 21 17.50 -5.35 4.55
N ASP A 22 16.60 -6.28 4.75
CA ASP A 22 16.50 -7.07 5.96
C ASP A 22 16.10 -8.51 5.62
N LYS A 23 16.43 -9.43 6.52
CA LYS A 23 16.09 -10.85 6.41
C LYS A 23 15.58 -11.33 7.76
N LEU A 24 14.40 -11.91 7.75
CA LEU A 24 13.81 -12.50 8.94
C LEU A 24 14.63 -13.72 9.39
N LEU A 25 14.99 -13.74 10.67
CA LEU A 25 15.78 -14.80 11.30
C LEU A 25 14.89 -15.81 12.04
N ALA A 26 13.82 -15.34 12.68
CA ALA A 26 12.85 -16.17 13.39
C ALA A 26 11.56 -16.29 12.58
N MET A 27 11.14 -17.51 12.26
CA MET A 27 9.96 -17.79 11.41
C MET A 27 8.68 -18.00 12.25
N GLU A 28 8.57 -17.32 13.38
CA GLU A 28 7.35 -17.32 14.19
C GLU A 28 6.29 -16.43 13.52
N GLU A 29 5.01 -16.77 13.66
CA GLU A 29 3.95 -16.10 12.89
C GLU A 29 3.89 -14.60 13.15
N HIS A 30 3.97 -14.17 14.42
CA HIS A 30 3.97 -12.74 14.76
C HIS A 30 5.20 -12.00 14.22
N GLU A 31 6.39 -12.61 14.25
CA GLU A 31 7.62 -12.06 13.65
C GLU A 31 7.48 -11.87 12.13
N ILE A 32 6.83 -12.83 11.45
CA ILE A 32 6.51 -12.70 10.02
C ILE A 32 5.56 -11.52 9.79
N ALA A 33 4.53 -11.35 10.62
CA ALA A 33 3.60 -10.22 10.49
C ALA A 33 4.31 -8.86 10.64
N HIS A 34 5.13 -8.69 11.68
CA HIS A 34 5.91 -7.45 11.89
C HIS A 34 6.91 -7.18 10.76
N PHE A 35 7.60 -8.22 10.27
CA PHE A 35 8.51 -8.06 9.15
C PHE A 35 7.78 -7.61 7.88
N LEU A 36 6.64 -8.23 7.56
CA LEU A 36 5.82 -7.84 6.41
C LEU A 36 5.26 -6.43 6.54
N ALA A 37 4.89 -6.02 7.75
CA ALA A 37 4.44 -4.66 8.05
C ALA A 37 5.55 -3.62 7.80
N SER A 38 6.78 -3.92 8.24
CA SER A 38 7.97 -3.11 7.95
C SER A 38 8.25 -3.01 6.45
N VAL A 39 8.18 -4.14 5.72
CA VAL A 39 8.33 -4.18 4.25
C VAL A 39 7.26 -3.33 3.57
N SER A 40 5.99 -3.47 3.98
CA SER A 40 4.86 -2.68 3.46
C SER A 40 5.11 -1.18 3.62
N ASN A 41 5.51 -0.75 4.82
CA ASN A 41 5.82 0.65 5.11
C ASN A 41 6.98 1.14 4.23
N THR A 42 8.04 0.34 4.11
CA THR A 42 9.23 0.65 3.29
C THR A 42 8.87 0.88 1.83
N VAL A 43 8.17 -0.08 1.20
CA VAL A 43 7.87 0.03 -0.23
C VAL A 43 6.86 1.13 -0.51
N THR A 44 5.88 1.32 0.37
CA THR A 44 4.82 2.31 0.17
C THR A 44 5.35 3.73 0.25
N LEU A 45 6.28 4.02 1.17
CA LEU A 45 6.96 5.31 1.25
C LEU A 45 7.77 5.62 -0.02
N LYS A 46 8.28 4.59 -0.70
CA LYS A 46 9.16 4.75 -1.85
C LYS A 46 8.43 4.86 -3.19
N ILE A 47 7.23 4.29 -3.33
CA ILE A 47 6.45 4.30 -4.58
C ILE A 47 6.34 5.70 -5.22
N PRO A 48 6.05 6.80 -4.49
CA PRO A 48 5.87 8.12 -5.11
C PRO A 48 7.08 8.59 -5.92
N GLU A 49 8.31 8.30 -5.48
CA GLU A 49 9.52 8.69 -6.21
C GLU A 49 9.59 8.06 -7.61
N TYR A 50 9.06 6.85 -7.76
CA TYR A 50 9.05 6.08 -9.00
C TYR A 50 7.85 6.38 -9.92
N LEU A 51 6.91 7.22 -9.48
CA LEU A 51 5.76 7.64 -10.29
C LEU A 51 6.00 8.96 -11.03
N THR A 52 7.11 9.64 -10.77
CA THR A 52 7.41 10.99 -11.27
C THR A 52 7.50 11.08 -12.80
N GLU A 53 7.83 9.99 -13.49
CA GLU A 53 7.87 9.93 -14.96
C GLU A 53 6.48 9.92 -15.61
N VAL A 54 5.45 9.48 -14.88
CA VAL A 54 4.08 9.31 -15.42
C VAL A 54 3.06 10.26 -14.81
N MET A 55 3.43 10.98 -13.74
CA MET A 55 2.57 11.99 -13.11
C MET A 55 3.34 13.02 -12.28
N ASN A 56 2.74 14.18 -12.10
CA ASN A 56 3.18 15.25 -11.20
C ASN A 56 2.87 14.90 -9.74
N VAL A 57 3.75 14.12 -9.12
CA VAL A 57 3.63 13.71 -7.71
C VAL A 57 3.60 14.92 -6.77
N ALA A 58 4.43 15.94 -6.99
CA ALA A 58 4.44 17.15 -6.16
C ALA A 58 3.07 17.87 -6.17
N GLY A 59 2.44 17.97 -7.34
CA GLY A 59 1.09 18.54 -7.46
C GLY A 59 0.02 17.72 -6.73
N ILE A 60 0.16 16.38 -6.70
CA ILE A 60 -0.72 15.51 -5.93
C ILE A 60 -0.52 15.73 -4.42
N MET A 61 0.72 15.88 -3.96
CA MET A 61 1.03 16.17 -2.55
C MET A 61 0.45 17.52 -2.11
N SER A 62 0.62 18.58 -2.91
CA SER A 62 0.02 19.88 -2.62
C SER A 62 -1.51 19.82 -2.57
N LEU A 63 -2.15 19.04 -3.46
CA LEU A 63 -3.59 18.82 -3.40
C LEU A 63 -4.00 18.04 -2.14
N ALA A 64 -3.18 17.11 -1.66
CA ALA A 64 -3.43 16.38 -0.42
C ALA A 64 -3.44 17.34 0.78
N GLU A 65 -2.45 18.23 0.89
CA GLU A 65 -2.34 19.25 1.94
C GLU A 65 -3.53 20.21 1.97
N GLU A 66 -4.08 20.57 0.81
CA GLU A 66 -5.32 21.36 0.72
C GLU A 66 -6.53 20.60 1.28
N ILE A 67 -6.65 19.32 0.96
CA ILE A 67 -7.80 18.48 1.34
C ILE A 67 -7.75 18.14 2.82
N GLU A 68 -6.56 17.83 3.36
CA GLU A 68 -6.33 17.39 4.74
C GLU A 68 -6.84 18.38 5.81
N LYS A 69 -6.91 19.68 5.46
CA LYS A 69 -7.41 20.75 6.35
C LYS A 69 -8.89 20.61 6.71
N LYS A 70 -9.63 19.76 5.99
CA LYS A 70 -11.08 19.56 6.18
C LYS A 70 -11.38 18.56 7.28
N GLU A 71 -12.65 18.47 7.65
CA GLU A 71 -13.13 17.37 8.49
C GLU A 71 -13.07 16.04 7.74
N VAL A 72 -12.93 14.91 8.46
CA VAL A 72 -12.74 13.58 7.84
C VAL A 72 -13.84 13.26 6.82
N TRP A 73 -15.10 13.53 7.14
CA TRP A 73 -16.21 13.25 6.21
C TRP A 73 -16.16 14.10 4.94
N GLU A 74 -15.69 15.35 5.06
CA GLU A 74 -15.47 16.24 3.92
C GLU A 74 -14.26 15.80 3.08
N ILE A 75 -13.20 15.29 3.71
CA ILE A 75 -12.05 14.68 3.04
C ILE A 75 -12.56 13.54 2.16
N LEU A 76 -13.26 12.55 2.74
CA LEU A 76 -13.77 11.39 2.02
C LEU A 76 -14.76 11.78 0.91
N LYS A 77 -15.66 12.74 1.17
CA LYS A 77 -16.59 13.30 0.17
C LYS A 77 -15.85 13.99 -0.96
N THR A 78 -14.78 14.74 -0.66
CA THR A 78 -13.95 15.42 -1.65
C THR A 78 -13.20 14.40 -2.51
N LEU A 79 -12.47 13.47 -1.90
CA LEU A 79 -11.63 12.48 -2.58
C LEU A 79 -12.43 11.63 -3.57
N LYS A 80 -13.64 11.19 -3.21
CA LYS A 80 -14.49 10.38 -4.10
C LYS A 80 -15.10 11.18 -5.26
N SER A 81 -15.13 12.51 -5.17
CA SER A 81 -15.87 13.36 -6.11
C SER A 81 -15.29 13.34 -7.54
N PRO A 82 -16.14 13.56 -8.57
CA PRO A 82 -15.66 13.80 -9.92
C PRO A 82 -14.73 15.01 -10.03
N GLY A 83 -14.93 16.03 -9.18
CA GLY A 83 -14.11 17.24 -9.14
C GLY A 83 -12.63 16.93 -8.86
N THR A 84 -12.37 16.05 -7.89
CA THR A 84 -11.00 15.59 -7.60
C THR A 84 -10.39 14.85 -8.77
N SER A 85 -11.17 14.01 -9.46
CA SER A 85 -10.67 13.31 -10.65
C SER A 85 -10.32 14.29 -11.79
N ARG A 86 -11.08 15.37 -11.94
CA ARG A 86 -10.76 16.46 -12.88
C ARG A 86 -9.51 17.23 -12.49
N LYS A 87 -9.24 17.41 -11.19
CA LYS A 87 -8.00 18.04 -10.69
C LYS A 87 -6.77 17.15 -10.90
N LEU A 88 -6.92 15.83 -10.79
CA LEU A 88 -5.83 14.87 -10.99
C LEU A 88 -5.48 14.65 -12.47
N ASN A 89 -6.45 14.70 -13.39
CA ASN A 89 -6.19 14.42 -14.81
C ASN A 89 -5.07 15.26 -15.44
N PRO A 90 -4.98 16.59 -15.21
CA PRO A 90 -3.86 17.40 -15.71
C PRO A 90 -2.50 17.06 -15.08
N MET A 91 -2.48 16.36 -13.94
CA MET A 91 -1.26 15.93 -13.28
C MET A 91 -0.73 14.59 -13.84
N ILE A 92 -1.43 13.97 -14.79
CA ILE A 92 -1.05 12.67 -15.37
C ILE A 92 -0.51 12.90 -16.77
N PHE A 93 0.71 12.40 -17.02
CA PHE A 93 1.46 12.57 -18.27
C PHE A 93 1.10 11.47 -19.28
N GLU A 94 -0.19 11.36 -19.57
CA GLU A 94 -0.73 10.39 -20.52
C GLU A 94 -1.93 11.01 -21.26
N GLU A 95 -1.98 10.81 -22.57
CA GLU A 95 -2.99 11.34 -23.47
C GLU A 95 -4.02 10.28 -23.88
N ASP A 96 -3.62 9.00 -23.98
CA ASP A 96 -4.57 7.92 -24.23
C ASP A 96 -5.54 7.82 -23.06
N LYS A 97 -6.83 8.01 -23.36
CA LYS A 97 -7.90 8.05 -22.36
C LYS A 97 -7.99 6.78 -21.51
N LYS A 98 -7.69 5.61 -22.07
CA LYS A 98 -7.78 4.32 -21.35
C LYS A 98 -6.57 4.16 -20.43
N LEU A 99 -5.36 4.50 -20.90
CA LEU A 99 -4.13 4.47 -20.11
C LEU A 99 -4.15 5.52 -19.00
N LYS A 100 -4.57 6.75 -19.31
CA LYS A 100 -4.75 7.85 -18.35
C LYS A 100 -5.69 7.45 -17.23
N LYS A 101 -6.74 6.67 -17.52
CA LYS A 101 -7.66 6.16 -16.49
C LYS A 101 -6.97 5.19 -15.52
N LEU A 102 -6.05 4.34 -15.99
CA LEU A 102 -5.29 3.44 -15.12
C LEU A 102 -4.39 4.23 -14.17
N LEU A 103 -3.70 5.25 -14.69
CA LEU A 103 -2.87 6.15 -13.89
C LEU A 103 -3.71 7.05 -12.96
N LEU A 104 -4.94 7.39 -13.33
CA LEU A 104 -5.88 8.08 -12.46
C LEU A 104 -6.20 7.26 -11.20
N ASP A 105 -6.38 5.95 -11.31
CA ASP A 105 -6.62 5.09 -10.16
C ASP A 105 -5.41 5.10 -9.20
N VAL A 106 -4.18 5.09 -9.75
CA VAL A 106 -2.91 5.21 -9.00
C VAL A 106 -2.82 6.56 -8.30
N ALA A 107 -3.01 7.66 -9.04
CA ALA A 107 -2.96 9.02 -8.50
C ALA A 107 -4.00 9.24 -7.40
N LYS A 108 -5.19 8.64 -7.53
CA LYS A 108 -6.26 8.74 -6.53
C LYS A 108 -5.92 7.99 -5.24
N ALA A 109 -5.28 6.83 -5.35
CA ALA A 109 -4.82 6.07 -4.19
C ALA A 109 -3.70 6.82 -3.44
N LEU A 110 -2.75 7.39 -4.19
CA LEU A 110 -1.71 8.26 -3.63
C LEU A 110 -2.33 9.46 -2.89
N LEU A 111 -3.18 10.22 -3.57
CA LEU A 111 -3.87 11.37 -2.97
C LEU A 111 -4.65 11.00 -1.70
N THR A 112 -5.34 9.85 -1.73
CA THR A 112 -6.15 9.38 -0.60
C THR A 112 -5.28 9.06 0.61
N ARG A 113 -4.15 8.36 0.40
CA ARG A 113 -3.20 8.05 1.46
C ARG A 113 -2.68 9.31 2.13
N GLU A 114 -2.19 10.25 1.33
CA GLU A 114 -1.56 11.46 1.84
C GLU A 114 -2.57 12.38 2.54
N ALA A 115 -3.76 12.57 1.96
CA ALA A 115 -4.80 13.41 2.56
C ALA A 115 -5.37 12.87 3.87
N LEU A 116 -5.23 11.56 4.13
CA LEU A 116 -5.70 10.91 5.37
C LEU A 116 -4.59 10.72 6.42
N SER A 117 -3.33 10.86 6.04
CA SER A 117 -2.15 10.55 6.88
C SER A 117 -2.13 11.27 8.24
N LYS A 118 -2.66 12.49 8.33
CA LYS A 118 -2.76 13.24 9.60
C LYS A 118 -4.03 12.98 10.40
N LYS A 119 -4.98 12.23 9.84
CA LYS A 119 -6.27 11.89 10.48
C LYS A 119 -6.32 10.44 10.95
N PHE A 120 -5.61 9.56 10.27
CA PHE A 120 -5.53 8.14 10.58
C PHE A 120 -4.11 7.63 10.36
N SER A 121 -3.75 6.59 11.10
CA SER A 121 -2.59 5.77 10.76
C SER A 121 -2.85 5.11 9.40
N VAL A 122 -2.08 5.51 8.39
CA VAL A 122 -2.11 4.91 7.03
C VAL A 122 -0.93 3.95 6.80
N SER A 123 -0.07 3.81 7.79
CA SER A 123 1.05 2.86 7.86
C SER A 123 0.84 1.91 9.03
N TYR A 124 1.48 0.75 8.97
CA TYR A 124 1.59 -0.13 10.13
C TYR A 124 2.45 0.53 11.23
N PRO A 125 2.33 0.13 12.50
CA PRO A 125 3.09 0.73 13.60
C PRO A 125 4.61 0.50 13.52
N GLU A 126 5.07 -0.46 12.72
CA GLU A 126 6.49 -0.78 12.53
C GLU A 126 7.21 0.31 11.73
N ASP A 127 8.49 0.53 12.05
CA ASP A 127 9.33 1.42 11.26
C ASP A 127 9.63 0.82 9.86
N PRO A 128 9.81 1.65 8.83
CA PRO A 128 10.35 1.19 7.56
C PRO A 128 11.79 0.71 7.71
N ILE A 129 12.22 -0.18 6.82
CA ILE A 129 13.60 -0.67 6.72
C ILE A 129 14.44 0.45 6.12
N THR A 130 15.28 1.08 6.95
CA THR A 130 16.16 2.20 6.55
C THR A 130 17.60 1.78 6.30
N ASP A 131 18.02 0.64 6.84
CA ASP A 131 19.42 0.17 6.78
C ASP A 131 19.55 -1.11 5.95
N LEU A 132 20.78 -1.41 5.54
CA LEU A 132 21.15 -2.70 4.98
C LEU A 132 21.64 -3.64 6.10
N ARG A 133 20.74 -4.47 6.62
CA ARG A 133 20.96 -5.44 7.70
C ARG A 133 21.19 -6.87 7.19
N THR A 134 21.06 -7.07 5.88
CA THR A 134 21.31 -8.35 5.21
C THR A 134 22.22 -8.17 3.99
N THR A 135 22.69 -9.27 3.43
CA THR A 135 23.49 -9.24 2.19
C THR A 135 22.59 -9.00 0.98
N LEU A 136 23.03 -8.14 0.07
CA LEU A 136 22.37 -7.97 -1.22
C LEU A 136 22.49 -9.25 -2.05
N ILE A 137 21.36 -9.70 -2.60
CA ILE A 137 21.32 -10.95 -3.38
C ILE A 137 21.88 -10.73 -4.80
N TYR A 138 21.83 -9.50 -5.31
CA TYR A 138 22.35 -9.13 -6.62
C TYR A 138 23.34 -7.96 -6.49
N HIS A 139 24.35 -7.95 -7.36
CA HIS A 139 25.30 -6.84 -7.48
C HIS A 139 24.68 -5.63 -8.17
N ASP A 140 23.86 -5.86 -9.19
CA ASP A 140 23.18 -4.82 -9.96
C ASP A 140 22.12 -4.09 -9.12
N GLU A 141 21.64 -2.95 -9.63
CA GLU A 141 20.49 -2.28 -9.04
C GLU A 141 19.26 -3.19 -9.15
N HIS A 142 18.48 -3.29 -8.09
CA HIS A 142 17.38 -4.24 -8.01
C HIS A 142 16.38 -3.88 -6.91
N ILE A 143 15.17 -4.42 -7.08
CA ILE A 143 14.24 -4.69 -5.98
C ILE A 143 14.10 -6.21 -5.87
N ASN A 144 14.14 -6.73 -4.65
CA ASN A 144 13.95 -8.14 -4.38
C ASN A 144 13.14 -8.36 -3.11
N PHE A 145 12.07 -9.12 -3.23
CA PHE A 145 11.32 -9.68 -2.13
C PHE A 145 11.21 -11.18 -2.32
N THR A 146 11.70 -11.96 -1.36
CA THR A 146 11.71 -13.42 -1.44
C THR A 146 11.17 -14.00 -0.14
N ALA A 147 10.12 -14.81 -0.20
CA ALA A 147 9.57 -15.51 0.97
C ALA A 147 9.34 -16.98 0.65
N LYS A 148 9.54 -17.88 1.62
CA LYS A 148 8.84 -19.14 1.77
C LYS A 148 8.75 -19.48 3.24
N HIS A 149 7.53 -19.71 3.67
CA HIS A 149 7.17 -20.20 4.99
C HIS A 149 6.03 -21.21 4.80
N GLY A 150 6.23 -22.46 5.21
CA GLY A 150 5.30 -23.56 4.91
C GLY A 150 5.06 -23.75 3.41
N SER A 151 3.80 -23.70 2.98
CA SER A 151 3.41 -23.70 1.56
C SER A 151 3.48 -22.33 0.90
N TRP A 152 3.72 -21.24 1.65
CA TRP A 152 3.86 -19.91 1.08
C TRP A 152 5.22 -19.81 0.40
N ILE A 153 5.31 -19.38 -0.86
CA ILE A 153 6.55 -19.00 -1.55
C ILE A 153 6.22 -17.75 -2.37
N VAL A 154 7.00 -16.68 -2.30
CA VAL A 154 6.84 -15.51 -3.18
C VAL A 154 8.20 -15.01 -3.64
N VAL A 155 8.34 -14.70 -4.92
CA VAL A 155 9.51 -14.00 -5.46
C VAL A 155 8.98 -12.88 -6.35
N LYS A 156 9.15 -11.65 -5.90
CA LYS A 156 8.88 -10.43 -6.66
C LYS A 156 10.19 -9.69 -6.76
N ARG A 157 10.71 -9.59 -7.98
CA ARG A 157 12.02 -8.99 -8.22
C ARG A 157 12.08 -8.32 -9.58
N VAL A 158 12.93 -7.31 -9.67
CA VAL A 158 13.32 -6.64 -10.92
C VAL A 158 14.79 -6.23 -10.80
N ILE A 159 15.55 -6.45 -11.87
CA ILE A 159 16.87 -5.82 -12.05
C ILE A 159 16.61 -4.50 -12.76
N ILE A 160 17.21 -3.43 -12.24
CA ILE A 160 17.02 -2.08 -12.73
C ILE A 160 18.24 -1.73 -13.59
N ASP A 161 17.97 -1.38 -14.83
CA ASP A 161 18.95 -0.87 -15.79
C ASP A 161 18.47 0.48 -16.37
N ASP A 162 19.29 1.07 -17.24
CA ASP A 162 18.99 2.36 -17.89
C ASP A 162 17.72 2.34 -18.76
N LYS A 163 17.18 1.16 -19.08
CA LYS A 163 15.97 0.98 -19.91
C LYS A 163 14.75 0.64 -19.09
N THR A 164 14.91 0.41 -17.79
CA THR A 164 13.83 0.01 -16.90
C THR A 164 12.94 1.21 -16.60
N PRO A 165 11.65 1.19 -17.00
CA PRO A 165 10.75 2.29 -16.69
C PRO A 165 10.57 2.41 -15.17
N MET A 166 10.62 3.63 -14.62
CA MET A 166 10.45 3.80 -13.16
C MET A 166 9.04 3.38 -12.72
N ALA A 167 8.05 3.52 -13.60
CA ALA A 167 6.69 3.00 -13.36
C ALA A 167 6.65 1.47 -13.18
N ASP A 168 7.58 0.69 -13.76
CA ASP A 168 7.68 -0.75 -13.52
C ASP A 168 8.29 -1.06 -12.14
N VAL A 169 9.25 -0.25 -11.70
CA VAL A 169 9.75 -0.31 -10.30
C VAL A 169 8.61 0.01 -9.33
N ALA A 170 7.83 1.06 -9.59
CA ALA A 170 6.63 1.40 -8.81
C ALA A 170 5.62 0.24 -8.79
N ARG A 171 5.40 -0.44 -9.93
CA ARG A 171 4.52 -1.62 -10.02
C ARG A 171 5.01 -2.76 -9.13
N ILE A 172 6.31 -3.09 -9.16
CA ILE A 172 6.88 -4.15 -8.31
C ILE A 172 6.72 -3.80 -6.83
N LEU A 173 7.01 -2.56 -6.44
CA LEU A 173 6.84 -2.10 -5.06
C LEU A 173 5.37 -2.17 -4.60
N ALA A 174 4.44 -1.70 -5.43
CA ALA A 174 3.01 -1.81 -5.17
C ALA A 174 2.57 -3.29 -5.05
N SER A 175 3.10 -4.17 -5.89
CA SER A 175 2.81 -5.60 -5.82
C SER A 175 3.37 -6.23 -4.53
N ILE A 176 4.57 -5.84 -4.09
CA ILE A 176 5.13 -6.28 -2.80
C ILE A 176 4.20 -5.84 -1.65
N ASN A 177 3.74 -4.60 -1.66
CA ASN A 177 2.76 -4.09 -0.69
C ASN A 177 1.48 -4.95 -0.68
N GLU A 178 0.88 -5.22 -1.83
CA GLU A 178 -0.31 -6.08 -1.93
C GLU A 178 -0.08 -7.47 -1.32
N THR A 179 1.11 -8.06 -1.49
CA THR A 179 1.45 -9.32 -0.83
C THR A 179 1.52 -9.16 0.69
N ALA A 180 2.23 -8.15 1.19
CA ALA A 180 2.34 -7.91 2.63
C ALA A 180 0.95 -7.69 3.26
N VAL A 181 0.14 -6.79 2.70
CA VAL A 181 -1.22 -6.48 3.14
C VAL A 181 -2.13 -7.72 3.11
N SER A 182 -1.97 -8.62 2.13
CA SER A 182 -2.76 -9.86 2.09
C SER A 182 -2.34 -10.90 3.13
N LYS A 183 -1.10 -10.82 3.62
CA LYS A 183 -0.48 -11.88 4.45
C LYS A 183 -0.40 -11.57 5.92
N ILE A 184 -0.19 -10.31 6.28
CA ILE A 184 -0.19 -9.86 7.68
C ILE A 184 -1.41 -10.41 8.45
N PRO A 185 -2.66 -10.37 7.97
CA PRO A 185 -3.82 -10.84 8.75
C PRO A 185 -3.78 -12.33 9.08
N LEU A 186 -3.16 -13.14 8.22
CA LEU A 186 -3.06 -14.58 8.43
C LEU A 186 -2.06 -14.92 9.55
N TYR A 187 -0.97 -14.15 9.63
CA TYR A 187 0.10 -14.34 10.60
C TYR A 187 -0.13 -13.56 11.91
N ALA A 188 -0.96 -12.52 11.86
CA ALA A 188 -1.35 -11.69 13.00
C ALA A 188 -2.73 -12.09 13.59
N GLU A 189 -3.33 -13.18 13.09
CA GLU A 189 -4.67 -13.66 13.49
C GLU A 189 -5.77 -12.58 13.45
N ILE A 190 -5.75 -11.71 12.43
CA ILE A 190 -6.74 -10.63 12.27
C ILE A 190 -7.97 -11.18 11.53
N ASP A 191 -9.14 -11.08 12.18
CA ASP A 191 -10.43 -11.46 11.61
C ASP A 191 -10.96 -10.41 10.62
N LEU A 192 -10.50 -10.49 9.37
CA LEU A 192 -11.00 -9.64 8.29
C LEU A 192 -12.50 -9.80 8.04
N ARG A 193 -13.07 -11.00 8.26
CA ARG A 193 -14.51 -11.23 8.02
C ARG A 193 -15.34 -10.51 9.07
N GLY A 194 -14.92 -10.55 10.33
CA GLY A 194 -15.53 -9.78 11.41
C GLY A 194 -15.47 -8.28 11.15
N ILE A 195 -14.32 -7.76 10.71
CA ILE A 195 -14.17 -6.35 10.31
C ILE A 195 -15.12 -6.03 9.13
N GLU A 196 -15.20 -6.87 8.10
CA GLU A 196 -16.12 -6.66 6.97
C GLU A 196 -17.60 -6.64 7.39
N GLN A 197 -17.98 -7.55 8.30
CA GLN A 197 -19.34 -7.65 8.84
C GLN A 197 -19.71 -6.43 9.67
N TRP A 198 -18.77 -5.84 10.42
CA TRP A 198 -18.98 -4.59 11.15
C TRP A 198 -19.48 -3.46 10.23
N PHE A 199 -18.99 -3.41 8.99
CA PHE A 199 -19.43 -2.45 7.97
C PHE A 199 -20.50 -3.02 7.00
N GLY A 200 -21.12 -4.16 7.33
CA GLY A 200 -21.97 -4.94 6.42
C GLY A 200 -23.27 -4.26 6.00
N ASP A 201 -23.84 -3.43 6.88
CA ASP A 201 -25.03 -2.60 6.64
C ASP A 201 -24.79 -1.47 5.62
N ILE A 202 -23.54 -1.04 5.44
CA ILE A 202 -23.16 -0.05 4.43
C ILE A 202 -22.64 -0.77 3.19
N LYS A 203 -23.49 -0.90 2.16
CA LYS A 203 -23.06 -1.51 0.88
C LYS A 203 -22.13 -0.59 0.09
N LYS A 204 -22.53 0.67 -0.11
CA LYS A 204 -21.73 1.69 -0.78
C LYS A 204 -22.18 3.07 -0.33
N ALA A 205 -21.36 3.79 0.43
CA ALA A 205 -21.73 5.10 0.96
C ALA A 205 -21.68 6.19 -0.11
N LYS A 206 -22.84 6.75 -0.47
CA LYS A 206 -23.02 7.75 -1.53
C LYS A 206 -23.35 9.12 -0.96
N SER A 207 -24.23 9.17 0.03
CA SER A 207 -24.68 10.39 0.71
C SER A 207 -23.71 10.85 1.78
N GLU A 208 -23.90 12.08 2.25
CA GLU A 208 -23.16 12.63 3.39
C GLU A 208 -23.44 11.86 4.69
N THR A 209 -24.72 11.56 4.95
CA THR A 209 -25.14 10.79 6.13
C THR A 209 -24.46 9.44 6.18
N GLU A 210 -24.45 8.70 5.07
CA GLU A 210 -23.78 7.38 5.00
C GLU A 210 -22.26 7.49 5.21
N ILE A 211 -21.61 8.54 4.72
CA ILE A 211 -20.17 8.77 4.96
C ILE A 211 -19.92 9.07 6.43
N LYS A 212 -20.75 9.91 7.07
CA LYS A 212 -20.65 10.23 8.49
C LYS A 212 -20.87 8.96 9.35
N THR A 213 -21.89 8.16 9.03
CA THR A 213 -22.12 6.86 9.68
C THR A 213 -20.94 5.91 9.49
N LEU A 214 -20.35 5.85 8.30
CA LEU A 214 -19.18 5.02 8.03
C LEU A 214 -17.97 5.42 8.90
N ILE A 215 -17.73 6.72 9.05
CA ILE A 215 -16.65 7.24 9.90
C ILE A 215 -16.94 6.95 11.37
N ASP A 216 -18.18 7.17 11.81
CA ASP A 216 -18.60 6.85 13.17
C ASP A 216 -18.34 5.38 13.50
N LYS A 217 -18.72 4.46 12.60
CA LYS A 217 -18.40 3.04 12.72
C LYS A 217 -16.89 2.75 12.73
N LEU A 218 -16.11 3.45 11.92
CA LEU A 218 -14.65 3.28 11.89
C LEU A 218 -14.01 3.71 13.22
N LEU A 219 -14.48 4.81 13.82
CA LEU A 219 -13.94 5.34 15.07
C LEU A 219 -14.35 4.50 16.31
N HIS A 220 -15.48 3.80 16.24
CA HIS A 220 -16.03 3.02 17.35
C HIS A 220 -15.94 1.50 17.16
N ILE A 221 -15.18 1.02 16.17
CA ILE A 221 -15.00 -0.42 15.99
C ILE A 221 -14.27 -1.01 17.21
N PRO A 222 -14.81 -2.07 17.87
CA PRO A 222 -14.16 -2.72 18.99
C PRO A 222 -13.05 -3.64 18.48
N ILE A 223 -11.89 -3.08 18.15
CA ILE A 223 -10.87 -3.78 17.37
C ILE A 223 -10.31 -5.02 18.09
N GLU A 224 -10.35 -5.01 19.42
CA GLU A 224 -9.91 -6.10 20.29
C GLU A 224 -10.73 -7.39 20.11
N HIS A 225 -11.91 -7.30 19.48
CA HIS A 225 -12.71 -8.47 19.10
C HIS A 225 -12.24 -9.11 17.79
N TYR A 226 -11.44 -8.40 16.99
CA TYR A 226 -11.05 -8.81 15.63
C TYR A 226 -9.54 -8.95 15.46
N ALA A 227 -8.74 -8.54 16.43
CA ALA A 227 -7.30 -8.68 16.42
C ALA A 227 -6.77 -8.91 17.83
N PRO A 228 -5.73 -9.75 18.01
CA PRO A 228 -4.98 -9.83 19.26
C PRO A 228 -4.45 -8.46 19.67
N LYS A 229 -4.23 -8.26 20.98
CA LYS A 229 -3.79 -6.97 21.55
C LYS A 229 -2.54 -6.41 20.87
N GLU A 230 -1.57 -7.26 20.55
CA GLU A 230 -0.33 -6.91 19.84
C GLU A 230 -0.60 -6.33 18.44
N PHE A 231 -1.62 -6.84 17.74
CA PHE A 231 -1.96 -6.48 16.37
C PHE A 231 -3.19 -5.56 16.27
N ALA A 232 -3.63 -4.95 17.38
CA ALA A 232 -4.80 -4.07 17.39
C ALA A 232 -4.66 -2.87 16.41
N GLU A 233 -3.50 -2.23 16.36
CA GLU A 233 -3.24 -1.13 15.41
C GLU A 233 -3.20 -1.60 13.94
N HIS A 234 -2.75 -2.84 13.69
CA HIS A 234 -2.84 -3.46 12.36
C HIS A 234 -4.31 -3.66 11.98
N GLY A 235 -5.12 -4.18 12.91
CA GLY A 235 -6.56 -4.34 12.75
C GLY A 235 -7.26 -3.03 12.40
N LYS A 236 -6.91 -1.92 13.09
CA LYS A 236 -7.46 -0.58 12.77
C LYS A 236 -7.14 -0.15 11.34
N LEU A 237 -5.95 -0.46 10.83
CA LEU A 237 -5.59 -0.18 9.45
C LEU A 237 -6.42 -1.01 8.45
N TYR A 238 -6.74 -2.27 8.76
CA TYR A 238 -7.68 -3.07 7.94
C TYR A 238 -9.13 -2.56 8.03
N ALA A 239 -9.56 -2.06 9.18
CA ALA A 239 -10.85 -1.39 9.31
C ALA A 239 -10.91 -0.13 8.44
N LEU A 240 -9.84 0.69 8.42
CA LEU A 240 -9.73 1.84 7.53
C LEU A 240 -9.82 1.42 6.06
N ARG A 241 -9.06 0.41 5.63
CA ARG A 241 -9.13 -0.11 4.25
C ARG A 241 -10.54 -0.56 3.88
N THR A 242 -11.19 -1.31 4.76
CA THR A 242 -12.56 -1.80 4.56
C THR A 242 -13.55 -0.65 4.44
N ALA A 243 -13.45 0.36 5.29
CA ALA A 243 -14.28 1.56 5.23
C ALA A 243 -14.07 2.31 3.90
N LEU A 244 -12.82 2.54 3.48
CA LEU A 244 -12.51 3.22 2.22
C LEU A 244 -13.07 2.47 1.00
N GLN A 245 -13.06 1.14 1.01
CA GLN A 245 -13.69 0.35 -0.05
C GLN A 245 -15.19 0.62 -0.18
N LYS A 246 -15.92 0.85 0.93
CA LYS A 246 -17.35 1.20 0.91
C LYS A 246 -17.63 2.53 0.21
N ILE A 247 -16.63 3.39 0.02
CA ILE A 247 -16.75 4.65 -0.73
C ILE A 247 -15.99 4.65 -2.06
N GLY A 248 -15.38 3.52 -2.44
CA GLY A 248 -14.63 3.37 -3.68
C GLY A 248 -13.29 4.11 -3.67
N LEU A 249 -12.64 4.18 -2.51
CA LEU A 249 -11.29 4.72 -2.33
C LEU A 249 -10.34 3.61 -1.84
N SER A 250 -9.03 3.86 -1.97
CA SER A 250 -7.95 3.00 -1.48
C SER A 250 -6.78 3.87 -1.02
N ILE A 251 -6.01 3.41 -0.04
CA ILE A 251 -4.70 3.99 0.34
C ILE A 251 -3.52 3.18 -0.19
N ASP A 252 -3.78 2.02 -0.77
CA ASP A 252 -2.79 1.16 -1.40
C ASP A 252 -2.81 1.39 -2.92
N ILE A 253 -1.64 1.61 -3.51
CA ILE A 253 -1.47 1.79 -4.95
C ILE A 253 -1.78 0.47 -5.67
N PRO A 254 -2.70 0.46 -6.66
CA PRO A 254 -3.09 -0.77 -7.35
C PRO A 254 -2.02 -1.19 -8.37
N SER A 255 -1.29 -2.28 -8.08
CA SER A 255 -0.20 -2.76 -8.96
C SER A 255 -0.71 -3.13 -10.35
N LYS A 256 -1.91 -3.71 -10.41
CA LYS A 256 -2.59 -4.10 -11.66
C LYS A 256 -2.88 -2.93 -12.60
N SER A 257 -3.06 -1.71 -12.08
CA SER A 257 -3.25 -0.54 -12.94
C SER A 257 -1.95 -0.14 -13.63
N LEU A 258 -0.83 -0.19 -12.91
CA LEU A 258 0.51 0.04 -13.48
C LEU A 258 0.92 -1.07 -14.44
N GLU A 259 0.62 -2.33 -14.12
CA GLU A 259 0.84 -3.48 -15.00
C GLU A 259 0.14 -3.29 -16.37
N LYS A 260 -1.16 -3.02 -16.35
CA LYS A 260 -1.94 -2.81 -17.59
C LYS A 260 -1.54 -1.56 -18.37
N TYR A 261 -0.95 -0.59 -17.69
CA TYR A 261 -0.38 0.59 -18.33
C TYR A 261 0.87 0.20 -19.11
N LEU A 262 1.82 -0.48 -18.44
CA LEU A 262 3.09 -0.90 -19.01
C LEU A 262 2.96 -1.94 -20.13
N GLU A 263 1.91 -2.76 -20.15
CA GLU A 263 1.63 -3.71 -21.25
C GLU A 263 1.38 -3.02 -22.62
N LYS A 264 1.13 -1.71 -22.62
CA LYS A 264 0.61 -0.97 -23.78
C LYS A 264 1.46 0.22 -24.19
N VAL A 265 2.53 0.48 -23.46
CA VAL A 265 3.47 1.61 -23.68
C VAL A 265 4.74 1.07 -24.32
#